data_AF-A0A3M1RC73-F1
#
_entry.id   AF-A0A3M1RC73-F1
#
_cell.length_a   1.000
_cell.length_b   1.000
_cell.length_c   1.000
_cell.angle_alpha   90.00
_cell.angle_beta   90.00
_cell.angle_gamma   90.00
#
_symmetry.space_group_name_H-M   'P 1'
#
loop_
_entity.id
_entity.type
_entity.pdbx_description
1 polymer ?
#
loop_
_entity_poly.entity_id
_entity_poly.type
_entity_poly.pdbx_seq_one_letter_code
_entity_poly.pdbx_strand_id
1 'polypeptide(L)'
;MRFVWCLPRFPLAWEKGKVVSYRGLPLLWFCLFVGVFSGCIQKKVLPPLPGLSASSQLSTAAALAMASETLRFRELSAKKVFLHVHTLASFLSREQHSEDFLQAWLWELLVRDGVFPVSSPEQAEIELAVQVNVLGIDRFRRDFPPLFYTEYTDGKVDMHLVAYQRGAPPMIRFTKDVRVTVRYREAFWFYFLGPYPSLEILDTLPR
;
A
#
# COMPACT_ATOMS: atom_id res chain seq x y z
N MET A 1 -9.87 26.85 11.59
CA MET A 1 -9.66 27.00 10.13
C MET A 1 -10.51 28.17 9.64
N ARG A 2 -9.89 29.25 9.15
CA ARG A 2 -10.60 30.39 8.56
C ARG A 2 -10.99 30.02 7.13
N PHE A 3 -12.29 29.93 6.86
CA PHE A 3 -12.81 29.84 5.49
C PHE A 3 -12.70 31.22 4.85
N VAL A 4 -11.73 31.41 3.96
CA VAL A 4 -11.68 32.57 3.08
C VAL A 4 -12.60 32.26 1.90
N TRP A 5 -13.80 32.80 1.94
CA TRP A 5 -14.73 32.79 0.82
C TRP A 5 -14.22 33.78 -0.24
N CYS A 6 -13.59 33.29 -1.31
CA CYS A 6 -13.43 34.07 -2.53
C CYS A 6 -14.76 34.08 -3.29
N LEU A 7 -15.67 34.96 -2.89
CA LEU A 7 -16.83 35.33 -3.71
C LEU A 7 -16.34 36.15 -4.91
N PRO A 8 -16.66 35.77 -6.16
CA PRO A 8 -16.45 36.68 -7.27
C PRO A 8 -17.39 37.87 -7.12
N ARG A 9 -16.83 39.07 -6.90
CA ARG A 9 -17.57 40.33 -7.03
C ARG A 9 -17.93 40.53 -8.50
N PHE A 10 -19.14 40.15 -8.89
CA PHE A 10 -19.71 40.57 -10.17
C PHE A 10 -20.36 41.96 -10.02
N PRO A 11 -20.13 42.89 -10.95
CA PRO A 11 -20.80 44.19 -10.92
C PRO A 11 -22.27 44.00 -11.31
N LEU A 12 -23.17 44.23 -10.35
CA LEU A 12 -24.59 44.44 -10.64
C LEU A 12 -24.74 45.83 -11.27
N ALA A 13 -24.68 45.90 -12.59
CA ALA A 13 -25.11 47.07 -13.34
C ALA A 13 -26.65 47.13 -13.33
N TRP A 14 -27.20 48.11 -12.64
CA TRP A 14 -28.63 48.39 -12.59
C TRP A 14 -28.96 49.39 -13.70
N GLU A 15 -29.38 48.90 -14.86
CA GLU A 15 -29.75 49.73 -16.00
C GLU A 15 -31.28 49.76 -16.18
N LYS A 16 -31.82 50.97 -16.24
CA LYS A 16 -33.25 51.29 -16.28
C LYS A 16 -33.95 50.60 -17.48
N GLY A 17 -34.96 49.80 -17.18
CA GLY A 17 -36.13 49.62 -18.06
C GLY A 17 -36.02 48.67 -19.26
N LYS A 18 -35.10 47.71 -19.29
CA LYS A 18 -35.12 46.62 -20.29
C LYS A 18 -35.20 45.25 -19.62
N VAL A 19 -36.14 44.43 -20.09
CA VAL A 19 -36.24 43.01 -19.72
C VAL A 19 -34.99 42.30 -20.25
N VAL A 20 -33.98 42.15 -19.39
CA VAL A 20 -32.78 41.38 -19.71
C VAL A 20 -33.20 39.91 -19.76
N SER A 21 -33.21 39.34 -20.97
CA SER A 21 -33.50 37.92 -21.19
C SER A 21 -32.48 37.08 -20.42
N TYR A 22 -32.94 36.35 -19.40
CA TYR A 22 -32.14 35.46 -18.53
C TYR A 22 -31.67 34.19 -19.27
N ARG A 23 -31.03 34.32 -20.43
CA ARG A 23 -30.45 33.18 -21.18
C ARG A 23 -29.21 32.58 -20.50
N GLY A 24 -28.61 33.27 -19.53
CA GLY A 24 -27.45 32.79 -18.76
C GLY A 24 -27.75 32.14 -17.40
N LEU A 25 -28.99 32.23 -16.92
CA LEU A 25 -29.38 31.67 -15.61
C LEU A 25 -29.20 30.14 -15.50
N PRO A 26 -29.55 29.32 -16.51
CA PRO A 26 -29.38 27.87 -16.41
C PRO A 26 -27.90 27.45 -16.46
N LEU A 27 -27.06 28.19 -17.19
CA LEU A 27 -25.62 27.94 -17.23
C LEU A 27 -24.97 28.27 -15.87
N LEU A 28 -25.37 29.39 -15.27
CA LEU A 28 -24.88 29.78 -13.95
C LEU A 28 -25.31 28.78 -12.87
N TRP A 29 -26.57 28.33 -12.90
CA TRP A 29 -27.07 27.25 -12.03
C TRP A 29 -26.34 25.92 -12.26
N PHE A 30 -26.08 25.55 -13.51
CA PHE A 30 -25.31 24.35 -13.84
C PHE A 30 -23.87 24.44 -13.30
N CYS A 31 -23.19 25.57 -13.48
CA CYS A 31 -21.86 25.81 -12.93
C CYS A 31 -21.84 25.81 -11.39
N LEU A 32 -22.88 26.36 -10.75
CA LEU A 32 -23.01 26.37 -9.28
C LEU A 32 -23.32 24.97 -8.75
N PHE A 33 -24.17 24.21 -9.44
CA PHE A 33 -24.48 22.82 -9.11
C PHE A 33 -23.22 21.95 -9.25
N VAL A 34 -22.54 21.99 -10.40
CA VAL A 34 -21.26 21.29 -10.61
C VAL A 34 -20.21 21.76 -9.59
N GLY A 35 -20.15 23.06 -9.28
CA GLY A 35 -19.23 23.62 -8.28
C GLY A 35 -19.48 23.07 -6.87
N VAL A 36 -20.74 23.07 -6.41
CA VAL A 36 -21.13 22.57 -5.08
C VAL A 36 -20.89 21.07 -4.95
N PHE A 37 -21.18 20.29 -6.00
CA PHE A 37 -20.88 18.86 -5.97
C PHE A 37 -19.35 18.61 -6.06
N SER A 38 -18.63 19.29 -6.97
CA SER A 38 -17.16 19.12 -7.17
C SER A 38 -16.31 19.38 -5.93
N GLY A 39 -16.80 20.18 -4.98
CA GLY A 39 -16.09 20.53 -3.74
C GLY A 39 -16.02 19.43 -2.68
N CYS A 40 -16.68 18.27 -2.87
CA CYS A 40 -16.80 17.24 -1.83
C CYS A 40 -15.96 15.97 -2.07
N ILE A 41 -14.78 16.06 -2.70
CA ILE A 41 -13.84 14.94 -2.73
C ILE A 41 -13.23 14.78 -1.33
N GLN A 42 -13.88 14.00 -0.46
CA GLN A 42 -13.34 13.66 0.85
C GLN A 42 -12.31 12.53 0.71
N LYS A 43 -11.03 12.85 0.95
CA LYS A 43 -10.01 11.81 1.20
C LYS A 43 -10.15 11.37 2.65
N LYS A 44 -10.77 10.21 2.88
CA LYS A 44 -10.77 9.56 4.20
C LYS A 44 -9.68 8.51 4.22
N VAL A 45 -8.68 8.72 5.08
CA VAL A 45 -7.74 7.67 5.48
C VAL A 45 -8.44 6.92 6.60
N LEU A 46 -8.81 5.66 6.34
CA LEU A 46 -9.36 4.82 7.39
C LEU A 46 -8.20 4.22 8.19
N PRO A 47 -8.24 4.25 9.53
CA PRO A 47 -7.27 3.49 10.32
C PRO A 47 -7.42 2.00 10.01
N PRO A 48 -6.36 1.19 10.20
CA PRO A 48 -6.42 -0.25 9.98
C PRO A 48 -7.54 -0.85 10.85
N LEU A 49 -8.58 -1.37 10.19
CA LEU A 49 -9.70 -2.02 10.87
C LEU A 49 -9.26 -3.41 11.36
N PRO A 50 -9.61 -3.82 12.59
CA PRO A 50 -9.39 -5.18 13.04
C PRO A 50 -10.28 -6.14 12.24
N GLY A 51 -9.65 -7.06 11.51
CA GLY A 51 -10.28 -7.94 10.53
C GLY A 51 -9.81 -7.59 9.11
N LEU A 52 -8.91 -8.42 8.56
CA LEU A 52 -8.41 -8.24 7.19
C LEU A 52 -9.56 -8.45 6.21
N SER A 53 -10.04 -7.37 5.59
CA SER A 53 -11.01 -7.44 4.51
C SER A 53 -10.48 -8.30 3.34
N ALA A 54 -11.36 -8.85 2.49
CA ALA A 54 -10.92 -9.68 1.37
C ALA A 54 -9.95 -8.94 0.44
N SER A 55 -10.19 -7.65 0.18
CA SER A 55 -9.30 -6.77 -0.59
C SER A 55 -7.93 -6.60 0.09
N SER A 56 -7.93 -6.46 1.41
CA SER A 56 -6.73 -6.39 2.24
C SER A 56 -5.86 -7.66 2.14
N GLN A 57 -6.48 -8.84 2.24
CA GLN A 57 -5.76 -10.11 2.11
C GLN A 57 -5.22 -10.27 0.69
N LEU A 58 -6.02 -9.94 -0.33
CA LEU A 58 -5.65 -10.05 -1.73
C LEU A 58 -4.48 -9.12 -2.09
N SER A 59 -4.52 -7.85 -1.68
CA SER A 59 -3.43 -6.90 -1.96
C SER A 59 -2.13 -7.30 -1.29
N THR A 60 -2.19 -7.80 -0.05
CA THR A 60 -1.00 -8.24 0.69
C THR A 60 -0.43 -9.53 0.11
N ALA A 61 -1.28 -10.50 -0.23
CA ALA A 61 -0.86 -11.74 -0.88
C ALA A 61 -0.24 -11.46 -2.26
N ALA A 62 -0.82 -10.55 -3.05
CA ALA A 62 -0.26 -10.12 -4.31
C ALA A 62 1.10 -9.43 -4.13
N ALA A 63 1.24 -8.55 -3.13
CA ALA A 63 2.52 -7.90 -2.83
C ALA A 63 3.60 -8.92 -2.39
N LEU A 64 3.25 -9.92 -1.58
CA LEU A 64 4.14 -11.00 -1.18
C LEU A 64 4.51 -11.90 -2.36
N ALA A 65 3.56 -12.24 -3.23
CA ALA A 65 3.83 -13.02 -4.44
C ALA A 65 4.85 -12.29 -5.34
N MET A 66 4.63 -11.00 -5.59
CA MET A 66 5.56 -10.16 -6.34
C MET A 66 6.93 -10.04 -5.64
N ALA A 67 6.96 -9.91 -4.30
CA ALA A 67 8.20 -9.92 -3.54
C ALA A 67 8.94 -11.28 -3.64
N SER A 68 8.21 -12.39 -3.74
CA SER A 68 8.79 -13.73 -3.91
C SER A 68 9.42 -13.96 -5.28
N GLU A 69 9.02 -13.19 -6.29
CA GLU A 69 9.61 -13.24 -7.63
C GLU A 69 10.94 -12.49 -7.67
N THR A 70 11.04 -11.37 -6.94
CA THR A 70 12.25 -10.55 -6.83
C THR A 70 13.25 -11.13 -5.83
N LEU A 71 12.79 -11.79 -4.77
CA LEU A 71 13.62 -12.55 -3.83
C LEU A 71 14.06 -13.86 -4.45
N ARG A 72 15.35 -13.90 -4.82
CA ARG A 72 16.06 -15.09 -5.25
C ARG A 72 17.32 -15.21 -4.40
N PHE A 73 17.53 -16.40 -3.85
CA PHE A 73 18.61 -16.76 -2.93
C PHE A 73 19.57 -17.77 -3.57
N ARG A 74 19.66 -17.79 -4.90
CA ARG A 74 20.55 -18.72 -5.63
C ARG A 74 22.01 -18.63 -5.18
N GLU A 75 22.47 -17.46 -4.73
CA GLU A 75 23.82 -17.26 -4.19
C GLU A 75 24.06 -17.99 -2.86
N LEU A 76 22.99 -18.34 -2.14
CA LEU A 76 23.01 -19.11 -0.90
C LEU A 76 22.77 -20.62 -1.14
N SER A 77 22.64 -21.05 -2.39
CA SER A 77 22.31 -22.45 -2.70
C SER A 77 23.37 -23.41 -2.12
N ALA A 78 22.90 -24.54 -1.60
CA ALA A 78 23.68 -25.54 -0.88
C ALA A 78 24.39 -25.07 0.41
N LYS A 79 24.09 -23.85 0.90
CA LYS A 79 24.63 -23.34 2.17
C LYS A 79 23.71 -23.64 3.35
N LYS A 80 24.32 -23.87 4.51
CA LYS A 80 23.62 -23.89 5.79
C LYS A 80 23.35 -22.46 6.24
N VAL A 81 22.10 -22.05 6.22
CA VAL A 81 21.68 -20.70 6.57
C VAL A 81 20.91 -20.74 7.88
N PHE A 82 21.22 -19.80 8.79
CA PHE A 82 20.36 -19.46 9.92
C PHE A 82 19.59 -18.20 9.56
N LEU A 83 18.26 -18.24 9.65
CA LEU A 83 17.38 -17.11 9.34
C LEU A 83 17.00 -16.39 10.63
N HIS A 84 17.18 -15.07 10.65
CA HIS A 84 16.78 -14.21 11.75
C HIS A 84 15.87 -13.11 11.22
N VAL A 85 14.59 -13.13 11.62
CA VAL A 85 13.58 -12.16 11.15
C VAL A 85 13.29 -11.16 12.27
N HIS A 86 13.36 -9.88 11.93
CA HIS A 86 13.05 -8.77 12.82
C HIS A 86 11.90 -7.95 12.24
N THR A 87 10.81 -7.78 13.00
CA THR A 87 9.75 -6.84 12.62
C THR A 87 9.82 -5.57 13.48
N LEU A 88 9.61 -4.41 12.85
CA LEU A 88 9.53 -3.13 13.59
C LEU A 88 8.29 -3.05 14.51
N ALA A 89 7.29 -3.91 14.31
CA ALA A 89 6.05 -3.95 15.09
C ALA A 89 6.15 -4.78 16.39
N SER A 90 7.27 -5.48 16.62
CA SER A 90 7.56 -6.25 17.84
C SER A 90 7.46 -5.45 19.15
N PHE A 91 7.45 -4.10 19.09
CA PHE A 91 7.29 -3.23 20.27
C PHE A 91 5.88 -3.27 20.88
N LEU A 92 4.87 -3.76 20.15
CA LEU A 92 3.53 -4.00 20.66
C LEU A 92 3.34 -5.51 20.80
N SER A 93 3.35 -6.01 22.02
CA SER A 93 3.46 -7.41 22.47
C SER A 93 2.34 -8.39 22.01
N ARG A 94 1.71 -8.16 20.85
CA ARG A 94 0.59 -8.93 20.27
C ARG A 94 0.89 -9.59 18.93
N GLU A 95 2.08 -9.42 18.35
CA GLU A 95 2.37 -9.80 16.94
C GLU A 95 3.33 -10.98 16.74
N GLN A 96 3.41 -11.95 17.66
CA GLN A 96 4.20 -13.18 17.41
C GLN A 96 3.78 -13.94 16.13
N HIS A 97 2.50 -13.87 15.74
CA HIS A 97 2.00 -14.57 14.55
C HIS A 97 2.51 -14.01 13.21
N SER A 98 2.87 -12.71 13.12
CA SER A 98 3.37 -12.13 11.87
C SER A 98 4.82 -12.52 11.62
N GLU A 99 5.62 -12.61 12.68
CA GLU A 99 7.01 -13.09 12.64
C GLU A 99 7.08 -14.57 12.25
N ASP A 100 6.26 -15.41 12.88
CA ASP A 100 6.18 -16.84 12.57
C ASP A 100 5.80 -17.08 11.09
N PHE A 101 4.80 -16.33 10.59
CA PHE A 101 4.38 -16.40 9.20
C PHE A 101 5.51 -15.99 8.25
N LEU A 102 6.17 -14.86 8.51
CA LEU A 102 7.25 -14.36 7.66
C LEU A 102 8.45 -15.29 7.67
N GLN A 103 8.78 -15.85 8.84
CA GLN A 103 9.85 -16.84 8.96
C GLN A 103 9.53 -18.11 8.16
N ALA A 104 8.31 -18.64 8.27
CA ALA A 104 7.89 -19.81 7.51
C ALA A 104 7.90 -19.54 6.00
N TRP A 105 7.36 -18.40 5.57
CA TRP A 105 7.33 -17.98 4.18
C TRP A 105 8.73 -17.78 3.60
N LEU A 106 9.63 -17.10 4.30
CA LEU A 106 11.03 -16.93 3.88
C LEU A 106 11.77 -18.25 3.81
N TRP A 107 11.50 -19.18 4.75
CA TRP A 107 12.07 -20.52 4.69
C TRP A 107 11.63 -21.28 3.44
N GLU A 108 10.36 -21.20 3.07
CA GLU A 108 9.85 -21.80 1.84
C GLU A 108 10.61 -21.27 0.61
N LEU A 109 10.88 -19.96 0.56
CA LEU A 109 11.66 -19.34 -0.52
C LEU A 109 13.12 -19.80 -0.54
N LEU A 110 13.76 -19.89 0.63
CA LEU A 110 15.15 -20.34 0.76
C LEU A 110 15.29 -21.81 0.35
N VAL A 111 14.40 -22.69 0.85
CA VAL A 111 14.40 -24.11 0.51
C VAL A 111 14.13 -24.32 -0.97
N ARG A 112 13.21 -23.54 -1.58
CA ARG A 112 12.95 -23.55 -3.02
C ARG A 112 14.19 -23.24 -3.86
N ASP A 113 15.10 -22.41 -3.36
CA ASP A 113 16.37 -22.07 -4.01
C ASP A 113 17.55 -22.99 -3.59
N GLY A 114 17.26 -24.08 -2.86
CA GLY A 114 18.22 -25.12 -2.49
C GLY A 114 19.08 -24.79 -1.27
N VAL A 115 18.62 -23.89 -0.40
CA VAL A 115 19.30 -23.54 0.86
C VAL A 115 18.95 -24.56 1.95
N PHE A 116 19.93 -24.92 2.80
CA PHE A 116 19.71 -25.81 3.94
C PHE A 116 19.40 -25.01 5.21
N PRO A 117 18.18 -25.10 5.77
CA PRO A 117 17.84 -24.42 7.00
C PRO A 117 18.57 -25.05 8.20
N VAL A 118 19.07 -24.22 9.10
CA VAL A 118 19.55 -24.66 10.42
C VAL A 118 18.84 -23.91 11.54
N SER A 119 18.62 -24.59 12.66
CA SER A 119 17.89 -24.03 13.81
C SER A 119 18.77 -23.27 14.79
N SER A 120 20.10 -23.39 14.67
CA SER A 120 21.04 -22.67 15.53
C SER A 120 22.08 -21.92 14.71
N PRO A 121 22.49 -20.72 15.16
CA PRO A 121 23.53 -19.94 14.49
C PRO A 121 24.87 -20.69 14.50
N GLU A 122 25.07 -21.60 15.46
CA GLU A 122 26.29 -22.40 15.57
C GLU A 122 26.51 -23.38 14.42
N GLN A 123 25.43 -23.84 13.78
CA GLN A 123 25.47 -24.79 12.67
C GLN A 123 25.49 -24.10 11.30
N ALA A 124 25.37 -22.77 11.28
CA ALA A 124 25.24 -21.98 10.07
C ALA A 124 26.59 -21.61 9.48
N GLU A 125 26.69 -21.70 8.15
CA GLU A 125 27.75 -21.06 7.38
C GLU A 125 27.44 -19.57 7.14
N ILE A 126 26.15 -19.26 7.00
CA ILE A 126 25.65 -17.92 6.70
C ILE A 126 24.50 -17.58 7.66
N GLU A 127 24.54 -16.39 8.22
CA GLU A 127 23.44 -15.81 8.98
C GLU A 127 22.71 -14.81 8.08
N LEU A 128 21.43 -15.03 7.84
CA LEU A 128 20.59 -14.14 7.05
C LEU A 128 19.68 -13.36 7.99
N ALA A 129 20.00 -12.08 8.19
CA ALA A 129 19.16 -11.16 8.93
C ALA A 129 18.15 -10.50 7.97
N VAL A 130 16.87 -10.56 8.30
CA VAL A 130 15.79 -9.94 7.54
C VAL A 130 15.06 -8.95 8.43
N GLN A 131 15.20 -7.67 8.11
CA GLN A 131 14.47 -6.60 8.76
C GLN A 131 13.23 -6.24 7.93
N VAL A 132 12.06 -6.43 8.50
CA VAL A 132 10.77 -6.14 7.88
C VAL A 132 10.33 -4.76 8.35
N ASN A 133 10.44 -3.78 7.46
CA ASN A 133 10.12 -2.40 7.76
C ASN A 133 8.61 -2.16 7.69
N VAL A 134 7.97 -2.71 6.66
CA VAL A 134 6.53 -2.57 6.43
C VAL A 134 5.99 -3.88 5.89
N LEU A 135 5.05 -4.48 6.60
CA LEU A 135 4.11 -5.47 6.07
C LEU A 135 2.72 -4.98 6.45
N GLY A 136 2.01 -4.37 5.52
CA GLY A 136 0.82 -3.64 5.89
C GLY A 136 -0.05 -3.20 4.73
N ILE A 137 -1.10 -2.48 5.08
CA ILE A 137 -2.18 -2.13 4.17
C ILE A 137 -2.56 -0.67 4.43
N ASP A 138 -2.49 0.14 3.39
CA ASP A 138 -3.05 1.49 3.42
C ASP A 138 -4.38 1.51 2.66
N ARG A 139 -5.42 2.03 3.32
CA ARG A 139 -6.76 2.14 2.74
C ARG A 139 -7.12 3.60 2.49
N PHE A 140 -7.47 3.92 1.25
CA PHE A 140 -7.91 5.24 0.84
C PHE A 140 -9.30 5.18 0.24
N ARG A 141 -10.21 6.01 0.74
CA ARG A 141 -11.52 6.21 0.14
C ARG A 141 -11.59 7.56 -0.54
N ARG A 142 -12.07 7.59 -1.78
CA ARG A 142 -12.52 8.81 -2.47
C ARG A 142 -14.00 8.69 -2.75
N ASP A 143 -14.73 9.70 -2.33
CA ASP A 143 -16.18 9.69 -2.34
C ASP A 143 -16.71 10.93 -3.06
N PHE A 144 -17.74 10.74 -3.87
CA PHE A 144 -18.49 11.80 -4.52
C PHE A 144 -19.99 11.48 -4.49
N PRO A 145 -20.64 11.68 -3.32
CA PRO A 145 -22.03 11.30 -3.15
C PRO A 145 -22.98 12.11 -4.06
N PRO A 146 -24.04 11.51 -4.63
CA PRO A 146 -24.36 10.07 -4.66
C PRO A 146 -23.86 9.38 -5.95
N LEU A 147 -22.97 10.00 -6.71
CA LEU A 147 -22.68 9.60 -8.09
C LEU A 147 -21.52 8.61 -8.21
N PHE A 148 -20.51 8.70 -7.35
CA PHE A 148 -19.31 7.88 -7.50
C PHE A 148 -18.65 7.59 -6.16
N TYR A 149 -18.21 6.34 -6.00
CA TYR A 149 -17.45 5.87 -4.85
C TYR A 149 -16.28 5.03 -5.35
N THR A 150 -15.08 5.29 -4.83
CA THR A 150 -13.94 4.41 -5.08
C THR A 150 -13.08 4.23 -3.84
N GLU A 151 -12.61 3.01 -3.68
CA GLU A 151 -11.76 2.57 -2.61
C GLU A 151 -10.46 2.01 -3.18
N TYR A 152 -9.35 2.37 -2.55
CA TYR A 152 -8.02 1.87 -2.85
C TYR A 152 -7.49 1.18 -1.61
N THR A 153 -6.94 -0.01 -1.81
CA THR A 153 -6.29 -0.82 -0.79
C THR A 153 -4.89 -1.15 -1.29
N ASP A 154 -3.89 -0.48 -0.72
CA ASP A 154 -2.50 -0.62 -1.10
C ASP A 154 -1.83 -1.61 -0.13
N GLY A 155 -1.54 -2.82 -0.61
CA GLY A 155 -0.72 -3.81 0.09
C GLY A 155 0.75 -3.48 -0.10
N LYS A 156 1.50 -3.43 1.01
CA LYS A 156 2.91 -3.00 1.03
C LYS A 156 3.79 -4.04 1.71
N VAL A 157 4.92 -4.30 1.06
CA VAL A 157 6.01 -5.12 1.57
C VAL A 157 7.31 -4.33 1.40
N ASP A 158 7.99 -4.04 2.51
CA ASP A 158 9.30 -3.42 2.56
C ASP A 158 10.19 -4.24 3.50
N MET A 159 11.24 -4.83 2.93
CA MET A 159 12.19 -5.69 3.62
C MET A 159 13.63 -5.35 3.23
N HIS A 160 14.51 -5.39 4.23
CA HIS A 160 15.95 -5.28 4.10
C HIS A 160 16.59 -6.59 4.52
N LEU A 161 17.38 -7.20 3.65
CA LEU A 161 18.04 -8.49 3.87
C LEU A 161 19.55 -8.31 3.90
N VAL A 162 20.22 -8.88 4.89
CA VAL A 162 21.68 -8.88 5.00
C VAL A 162 22.17 -10.28 5.27
N ALA A 163 23.04 -10.79 4.40
CA ALA A 163 23.70 -12.08 4.57
C ALA A 163 25.10 -11.87 5.15
N TYR A 164 25.35 -12.46 6.31
CA TYR A 164 26.65 -12.47 6.97
C TYR A 164 27.30 -13.85 6.82
N GLN A 165 28.49 -13.88 6.22
CA GLN A 165 29.32 -15.08 6.25
C GLN A 165 30.01 -15.19 7.61
N ARG A 166 29.90 -16.36 8.23
CA ARG A 166 30.48 -16.60 9.54
C ARG A 166 32.00 -16.69 9.45
N GLY A 167 32.68 -15.93 10.29
CA GLY A 167 34.12 -15.77 10.34
C GLY A 167 34.48 -14.68 11.37
N ALA A 168 35.76 -14.58 11.75
CA ALA A 168 36.25 -13.48 12.58
C ALA A 168 37.16 -12.60 11.72
N PRO A 169 36.73 -11.39 11.30
CA PRO A 169 35.43 -10.73 11.54
C PRO A 169 34.29 -11.26 10.65
N PRO A 170 33.02 -11.08 11.04
CA PRO A 170 31.88 -11.42 10.19
C PRO A 170 31.88 -10.54 8.93
N MET A 171 31.76 -11.16 7.77
CA MET A 171 31.80 -10.45 6.48
C MET A 171 30.41 -10.38 5.88
N ILE A 172 30.00 -9.19 5.46
CA ILE A 172 28.78 -9.00 4.68
C ILE A 172 29.00 -9.62 3.30
N ARG A 173 28.21 -10.63 2.97
CA ARG A 173 28.22 -11.29 1.65
C ARG A 173 27.43 -10.50 0.63
N PHE A 174 26.20 -10.13 1.01
CA PHE A 174 25.36 -9.25 0.22
C PHE A 174 24.33 -8.57 1.11
N THR A 175 23.76 -7.52 0.55
CA THR A 175 22.60 -6.82 1.07
C THR A 175 21.58 -6.73 -0.06
N LYS A 176 20.30 -6.88 0.26
CA LYS A 176 19.22 -6.78 -0.71
C LYS A 176 18.03 -6.06 -0.12
N ASP A 177 17.53 -5.08 -0.85
CA ASP A 177 16.32 -4.37 -0.51
C ASP A 177 15.17 -4.82 -1.40
N VAL A 178 14.02 -5.05 -0.80
CA VAL A 178 12.79 -5.40 -1.51
C VAL A 178 11.68 -4.47 -1.07
N ARG A 179 11.22 -3.65 -2.02
CA ARG A 179 10.03 -2.82 -1.84
C ARG A 179 9.04 -3.12 -2.94
N VAL A 180 7.85 -3.55 -2.51
CA VAL A 180 6.73 -3.86 -3.39
C VAL A 180 5.47 -3.20 -2.85
N THR A 181 4.75 -2.51 -3.74
CA THR A 181 3.41 -1.99 -3.45
C THR A 181 2.45 -2.42 -4.54
N VAL A 182 1.36 -3.08 -4.13
CA VAL A 182 0.27 -3.49 -5.01
C VAL A 182 -1.01 -2.80 -4.55
N ARG A 183 -1.71 -2.15 -5.48
CA ARG A 183 -2.96 -1.45 -5.25
C ARG A 183 -4.12 -2.26 -5.79
N TYR A 184 -5.06 -2.56 -4.92
CA TYR A 184 -6.37 -3.04 -5.31
C TYR A 184 -7.37 -1.89 -5.25
N ARG A 185 -8.11 -1.69 -6.32
CA ARG A 185 -9.09 -0.62 -6.45
C ARG A 185 -10.47 -1.21 -6.69
N GLU A 186 -11.45 -0.73 -5.93
CA GLU A 186 -12.87 -0.96 -6.19
C GLU A 186 -13.54 0.36 -6.55
N ALA A 187 -14.36 0.35 -7.60
CA ALA A 187 -15.12 1.51 -8.02
C ALA A 187 -16.60 1.15 -8.18
N PHE A 188 -17.46 2.09 -7.81
CA PHE A 188 -18.90 1.99 -7.89
C PHE A 188 -19.47 3.28 -8.49
N TRP A 189 -20.33 3.13 -9.49
CA TRP A 189 -21.15 4.21 -10.03
C TRP A 189 -22.49 4.21 -9.33
N PHE A 190 -22.97 5.38 -8.95
CA PHE A 190 -24.21 5.59 -8.21
C PHE A 190 -24.33 4.77 -6.91
N TYR A 191 -23.22 4.26 -6.35
CA TYR A 191 -23.15 3.40 -5.15
C TYR A 191 -23.78 2.00 -5.27
N PHE A 192 -24.42 1.67 -6.40
CA PHE A 192 -25.01 0.34 -6.63
C PHE A 192 -24.58 -0.33 -7.94
N LEU A 193 -23.99 0.40 -8.90
CA LEU A 193 -23.41 -0.18 -10.11
C LEU A 193 -21.92 -0.48 -9.86
N GLY A 194 -21.60 -1.73 -9.54
CA GLY A 194 -20.24 -2.21 -9.22
C GLY A 194 -20.27 -3.46 -8.33
N PRO A 195 -19.12 -3.89 -7.76
CA PRO A 195 -17.80 -3.30 -7.89
C PRO A 195 -17.17 -3.54 -9.27
N TYR A 196 -16.41 -2.56 -9.75
CA TYR A 196 -15.46 -2.74 -10.84
C TYR A 196 -14.05 -2.86 -10.22
N PRO A 197 -13.55 -4.10 -10.00
CA PRO A 197 -12.24 -4.30 -9.39
C PRO A 197 -11.12 -4.08 -10.39
N SER A 198 -9.98 -3.60 -9.91
CA SER A 198 -8.73 -3.54 -10.66
C SER A 198 -7.56 -3.73 -9.71
N LEU A 199 -6.54 -4.45 -10.18
CA LEU A 199 -5.29 -4.68 -9.44
C LEU A 199 -4.16 -4.04 -10.24
N GLU A 200 -3.44 -3.11 -9.61
CA GLU A 200 -2.38 -2.32 -10.21
C GLU A 200 -1.09 -2.51 -9.40
N ILE A 201 0.02 -2.77 -10.08
CA ILE A 201 1.34 -2.78 -9.45
C ILE A 201 1.85 -1.34 -9.49
N LEU A 202 2.07 -0.74 -8.31
CA LEU A 202 2.49 0.67 -8.23
C LEU A 202 4.00 0.81 -8.26
N ASP A 203 4.69 0.02 -7.44
CA ASP A 203 6.14 0.10 -7.28
C ASP A 203 6.70 -1.31 -7.09
N THR A 204 7.69 -1.65 -7.90
CA THR A 204 8.58 -2.79 -7.70
C THR A 204 10.00 -2.27 -7.83
N LEU A 205 10.66 -2.07 -6.69
CA LEU A 205 12.05 -1.64 -6.68
C LEU A 205 12.90 -2.78 -6.08
N PRO A 206 13.59 -3.57 -6.93
CA PRO A 206 14.82 -4.21 -6.50
C PRO A 206 15.89 -3.11 -6.43
N ARG A 207 16.40 -2.81 -5.24
CA ARG A 207 17.61 -1.98 -5.09
C ARG A 207 18.80 -2.88 -4.78
#